data_AF-A0A953RLP6-F1
#
_entry.id   AF-A0A953RLP6-F1
#
_cell.length_a   1.000
_cell.length_b   1.000
_cell.length_c   1.000
_cell.angle_alpha   90.00
_cell.angle_beta   90.00
_cell.angle_gamma   90.00
#
_symmetry.space_group_name_H-M   'P 1'
#
loop_
_entity.id
_entity.type
_entity.pdbx_description
1 polymer ?
#
loop_
_entity_poly.entity_id
_entity_poly.type
_entity_poly.pdbx_seq_one_letter_code
_entity_poly.pdbx_strand_id
1 'polypeptide(L)'
;MIRGKFRRLLICSVLPLARHLRAHYGLQGGCNSCGASCNLLFRCPHWDADSRLCTVYESRPRVCRMFPITPADLRDRDLELRHTVCGFHFAAEKKEPHPLLVRPEVKEQSS
;
A
#
# COMPACT_ATOMS: atom_id res chain seq x y z
N MET A 1 -10.50 -5.41 13.63
CA MET A 1 -9.26 -5.57 12.83
C MET A 1 -9.50 -6.10 11.40
N ILE A 2 -10.65 -5.78 10.78
CA ILE A 2 -11.04 -6.30 9.45
C ILE A 2 -11.09 -5.18 8.37
N ARG A 3 -11.13 -3.91 8.80
CA ARG A 3 -11.30 -2.74 7.92
C ARG A 3 -10.13 -2.52 6.95
N GLY A 4 -8.88 -2.77 7.39
CA GLY A 4 -7.70 -2.71 6.51
C GLY A 4 -7.71 -3.81 5.44
N LYS A 5 -8.25 -4.99 5.77
CA LYS A 5 -8.29 -6.17 4.91
C LYS A 5 -9.28 -6.00 3.74
N PHE A 6 -10.47 -5.45 3.98
CA PHE A 6 -11.44 -5.13 2.92
C PHE A 6 -11.05 -3.90 2.11
N ARG A 7 -10.39 -2.92 2.72
CA ARG A 7 -9.85 -1.75 2.00
C ARG A 7 -8.97 -2.18 0.84
N ARG A 8 -8.10 -3.17 1.07
CA ARG A 8 -7.16 -3.65 0.05
C ARG A 8 -7.85 -4.43 -1.08
N LEU A 9 -8.89 -5.20 -0.77
CA LEU A 9 -9.70 -5.87 -1.78
C LEU A 9 -10.48 -4.87 -2.63
N LEU A 10 -11.13 -3.87 -2.01
CA LEU A 10 -11.88 -2.82 -2.71
C LEU A 10 -10.98 -1.98 -3.61
N ILE A 11 -9.81 -1.55 -3.13
CA ILE A 11 -8.89 -0.76 -3.94
C ILE A 11 -8.34 -1.59 -5.12
N CYS A 12 -8.10 -2.91 -4.94
CA CYS A 12 -7.70 -3.78 -6.04
C CYS A 12 -8.80 -3.95 -7.11
N SER A 13 -10.07 -3.82 -6.74
CA SER A 13 -11.19 -3.85 -7.68
C SER A 13 -11.25 -2.61 -8.57
N VAL A 14 -10.76 -1.46 -8.08
CA VAL A 14 -10.70 -0.20 -8.85
C VAL A 14 -9.26 0.07 -9.30
N LEU A 15 -8.84 -0.62 -10.36
CA LEU A 15 -7.47 -0.58 -10.88
C LEU A 15 -6.93 0.83 -11.18
N PRO A 16 -7.71 1.78 -11.74
CA PRO A 16 -7.24 3.16 -11.96
C PRO A 16 -6.88 3.86 -10.65
N LEU A 17 -7.72 3.70 -9.61
CA LEU A 17 -7.48 4.28 -8.29
C LEU A 17 -6.24 3.68 -7.65
N ALA A 18 -6.07 2.36 -7.70
CA ALA A 18 -4.90 1.69 -7.15
C ALA A 18 -3.58 2.16 -7.80
N ARG A 19 -3.58 2.36 -9.12
CA ARG A 19 -2.40 2.91 -9.82
C ARG A 19 -2.14 4.36 -9.45
N HIS A 20 -3.19 5.18 -9.41
CA HIS A 20 -3.08 6.58 -9.02
C HIS A 20 -2.51 6.72 -7.60
N LEU A 21 -3.01 5.96 -6.63
CA LEU A 21 -2.51 5.97 -5.25
C LEU A 21 -1.05 5.51 -5.16
N ARG A 22 -0.66 4.46 -5.88
CA ARG A 22 0.75 4.01 -5.93
C ARG A 22 1.69 5.09 -6.46
N ALA A 23 1.26 5.81 -7.49
CA ALA A 23 2.02 6.92 -8.06
C ALA A 23 2.05 8.12 -7.11
N HIS A 24 0.90 8.48 -6.52
CA HIS A 24 0.76 9.57 -5.56
C HIS A 24 1.67 9.41 -4.35
N TYR A 25 1.73 8.22 -3.76
CA TYR A 25 2.62 7.94 -2.63
C TYR A 25 4.06 7.63 -3.04
N GLY A 26 4.37 7.62 -4.34
CA GLY A 26 5.73 7.37 -4.83
C GLY A 26 6.29 6.03 -4.39
N LEU A 27 5.64 4.93 -4.75
CA LEU A 27 6.14 3.58 -4.46
C LEU A 27 7.51 3.34 -5.11
N GLN A 28 8.46 2.86 -4.30
CA GLN A 28 9.80 2.50 -4.73
C GLN A 28 10.22 1.12 -4.21
N GLY A 29 11.30 0.60 -4.78
CA GLY A 29 11.88 -0.69 -4.42
C GLY A 29 11.17 -1.89 -5.05
N GLY A 30 11.31 -3.06 -4.42
CA GLY A 30 10.88 -4.33 -5.00
C GLY A 30 10.64 -5.43 -3.97
N CYS A 31 10.02 -6.52 -4.42
CA CYS A 31 9.81 -7.69 -3.58
C CYS A 31 11.16 -8.35 -3.27
N ASN A 32 11.49 -8.49 -1.98
CA ASN A 32 12.69 -9.16 -1.48
C ASN A 32 12.42 -10.56 -0.92
N SER A 33 11.27 -11.15 -1.27
CA SER A 33 10.85 -12.48 -0.80
C SER A 33 10.87 -12.63 0.73
N CYS A 34 10.44 -11.59 1.45
CA CYS A 34 10.31 -11.64 2.92
C CYS A 34 9.12 -12.48 3.42
N GLY A 35 8.19 -12.90 2.55
CA GLY A 35 7.02 -13.71 2.92
C GLY A 35 5.93 -12.98 3.73
N ALA A 36 6.22 -11.82 4.29
CA ALA A 36 5.28 -11.09 5.16
C ALA A 36 3.98 -10.68 4.46
N SER A 37 4.05 -10.20 3.21
CA SER A 37 2.86 -9.86 2.42
C SER A 37 2.03 -11.09 2.02
N CYS A 38 2.67 -12.27 1.92
CA CYS A 38 2.02 -13.54 1.62
C CYS A 38 1.26 -14.11 2.83
N ASN A 39 1.50 -13.60 4.04
CA ASN A 39 0.82 -14.02 5.27
C ASN A 39 -0.14 -12.95 5.81
N LEU A 40 -0.29 -11.81 5.12
CA LEU A 40 -1.00 -10.64 5.65
C LEU A 40 -2.51 -10.85 5.92
N LEU A 41 -3.17 -11.62 5.07
CA LEU A 41 -4.61 -11.90 5.19
C LEU A 41 -4.84 -13.27 5.80
N PHE A 42 -4.16 -14.25 5.22
CA PHE A 42 -4.12 -15.66 5.57
C PHE A 42 -2.76 -16.20 5.09
N ARG A 43 -2.39 -17.39 5.54
CA ARG A 43 -1.19 -18.07 5.03
C ARG A 43 -1.40 -18.46 3.57
N CYS A 44 -0.69 -17.80 2.65
CA CYS A 44 -0.77 -18.12 1.23
C CYS A 44 -0.31 -19.57 0.96
N PRO A 45 -1.10 -20.40 0.26
CA PRO A 45 -0.72 -21.78 -0.05
C PRO A 45 0.43 -21.87 -1.06
N HIS A 46 0.70 -20.80 -1.80
CA HIS A 46 1.77 -20.75 -2.80
C HIS A 46 3.09 -20.17 -2.26
N TRP A 47 3.14 -19.82 -0.96
CA TRP A 47 4.36 -19.36 -0.32
C TRP A 47 5.09 -20.54 0.30
N ASP A 48 6.30 -20.81 -0.18
CA ASP A 48 7.21 -21.77 0.43
C ASP A 48 8.16 -21.03 1.39
N ALA A 49 8.11 -21.39 2.67
CA ALA A 49 8.91 -20.76 3.71
C ALA A 49 10.38 -21.22 3.68
N ASP A 50 10.65 -22.42 3.17
CA ASP A 50 11.99 -23.01 3.14
C ASP A 50 12.81 -22.41 1.99
N SER A 51 12.27 -22.47 0.77
CA SER A 51 12.92 -21.84 -0.40
C SER A 51 12.74 -20.32 -0.45
N ARG A 52 11.79 -19.75 0.32
CA ARG A 52 11.38 -18.35 0.25
C ARG A 52 10.90 -17.92 -1.14
N LEU A 53 10.29 -18.84 -1.88
CA LEU A 53 9.77 -18.57 -3.23
C LEU A 53 8.25 -18.70 -3.30
N CYS A 54 7.68 -17.98 -4.27
CA CYS A 54 6.28 -18.09 -4.61
C CYS A 54 6.11 -19.03 -5.80
N THR A 55 5.36 -20.13 -5.64
CA THR A 55 5.20 -21.15 -6.69
C THR A 55 4.41 -20.63 -7.90
N VAL A 56 3.67 -19.54 -7.73
CA VAL A 56 2.86 -18.89 -8.79
C VAL A 56 3.35 -17.47 -9.09
N TYR A 57 4.64 -17.18 -8.92
CA TYR A 57 5.17 -15.82 -9.05
C TYR A 57 4.80 -15.14 -10.38
N GLU A 58 4.91 -15.87 -11.49
CA GLU A 58 4.55 -15.37 -12.82
C GLU A 58 3.04 -15.17 -12.99
N SER A 59 2.22 -16.06 -12.42
CA SER A 59 0.76 -16.03 -12.50
C SER A 59 0.06 -15.34 -11.32
N ARG A 60 0.81 -14.55 -10.52
CA ARG A 60 0.28 -13.88 -9.31
C ARG A 60 -1.03 -13.13 -9.59
N PRO A 61 -2.04 -13.26 -8.71
CA PRO A 61 -3.27 -12.50 -8.84
C PRO A 61 -3.02 -11.01 -8.68
N ARG A 62 -3.93 -10.18 -9.19
CA ARG A 62 -3.79 -8.71 -9.20
C ARG A 62 -3.51 -8.13 -7.82
N VAL A 63 -4.13 -8.67 -6.77
CA VAL A 63 -3.92 -8.24 -5.37
C VAL A 63 -2.47 -8.42 -4.88
N CYS A 64 -1.77 -9.44 -5.37
CA CYS A 64 -0.36 -9.70 -5.07
C CYS A 64 0.56 -8.79 -5.89
N ARG A 65 0.28 -8.61 -7.18
CA ARG A 65 1.07 -7.74 -8.08
C ARG A 65 0.94 -6.25 -7.73
N MET A 66 -0.22 -5.84 -7.22
CA MET A 66 -0.50 -4.45 -6.89
C MET A 66 0.05 -4.03 -5.53
N PHE A 67 0.48 -4.98 -4.70
CA PHE A 67 1.02 -4.66 -3.38
C PHE A 67 2.41 -4.05 -3.44
N PRO A 68 2.73 -3.11 -2.54
CA PRO A 68 1.81 -2.31 -1.71
C PRO A 68 1.15 -1.18 -2.52
N ILE A 69 -0.03 -0.73 -2.09
CA ILE A 69 -0.78 0.36 -2.76
C ILE A 69 -0.65 1.67 -1.99
N THR A 70 -0.72 1.60 -0.66
CA THR A 70 -0.64 2.74 0.24
C THR A 70 0.33 2.48 1.39
N PRO A 71 0.84 3.52 2.08
CA PRO A 71 1.67 3.35 3.28
C PRO A 71 1.00 2.52 4.37
N ALA A 72 -0.33 2.52 4.43
CA ALA A 72 -1.09 1.68 5.35
C ALA A 72 -0.87 0.18 5.11
N ASP A 73 -0.64 -0.23 3.85
CA ASP A 73 -0.41 -1.64 3.52
C ASP A 73 0.94 -2.14 4.03
N LEU A 74 1.96 -1.28 4.06
CA LEU A 74 3.25 -1.60 4.69
C LEU A 74 3.14 -1.64 6.21
N ARG A 75 2.38 -0.71 6.83
CA ARG A 75 2.10 -0.77 8.27
C ARG A 75 1.39 -2.05 8.67
N ASP A 76 0.34 -2.42 7.93
CA ASP A 76 -0.39 -3.67 8.16
C ASP A 76 0.57 -4.87 8.05
N ARG A 77 1.49 -4.85 7.08
CA ARG A 77 2.53 -5.87 6.89
C ARG A 77 3.51 -5.92 8.05
N ASP A 78 3.97 -4.78 8.54
CA ASP A 78 4.93 -4.69 9.64
C ASP A 78 4.34 -5.25 10.94
N LEU A 79 3.01 -5.19 11.13
CA LEU A 79 2.35 -5.82 12.27
C LEU A 79 2.43 -7.35 12.25
N GLU A 80 2.39 -7.96 11.07
CA GLU A 80 2.47 -9.42 10.92
C GLU A 80 3.91 -9.93 11.08
N LEU A 81 4.89 -9.20 10.55
CA LEU A 81 6.29 -9.61 10.59
C LEU A 81 7.23 -8.45 10.94
N ARG A 82 7.17 -8.03 12.21
CA ARG A 82 7.88 -6.86 12.76
C ARG A 82 9.39 -6.86 12.55
N HIS A 83 10.01 -8.04 12.46
CA HIS A 83 11.47 -8.19 12.41
C HIS A 83 12.03 -8.29 10.99
N THR A 84 11.20 -8.14 9.95
CA THR A 84 11.65 -8.26 8.56
C THR A 84 11.41 -6.99 7.77
N VAL A 85 12.48 -6.46 7.16
CA VAL A 85 12.39 -5.26 6.30
C VAL A 85 11.78 -5.65 4.94
N CYS A 86 10.81 -4.87 4.44
CA CYS A 86 10.31 -5.05 3.07
C CYS A 86 11.20 -4.27 2.13
N GLY A 87 11.46 -4.83 0.95
CA GLY A 87 12.15 -4.09 -0.10
C GLY A 87 11.30 -2.95 -0.70
N PHE A 88 9.99 -2.91 -0.43
CA PHE A 88 9.13 -1.80 -0.82
C PHE A 88 9.11 -0.69 0.23
N HIS A 89 9.14 0.55 -0.25
CA HIS A 89 8.99 1.74 0.57
C HIS A 89 8.28 2.83 -0.23
N PHE A 90 7.62 3.76 0.46
CA PHE A 90 7.03 4.94 -0.16
C PHE A 90 7.95 6.14 0.07
N ALA A 91 8.09 7.00 -0.94
CA ALA A 91 8.75 8.28 -0.73
C ALA A 91 8.00 9.02 0.38
N ALA A 92 8.71 9.42 1.44
CA ALA A 92 8.13 10.29 2.45
C ALA A 92 7.56 11.52 1.73
N GLU A 93 6.29 11.83 1.98
CA GLU A 93 5.57 12.88 1.26
C GLU A 93 6.44 14.14 1.19
N LYS A 94 6.63 14.68 -0.02
CA LYS A 94 6.71 16.14 -0.13
C LYS A 94 5.38 16.62 0.42
N LYS A 95 5.41 17.14 1.64
CA LYS A 95 4.29 17.81 2.29
C LYS A 95 4.00 19.09 1.50
N GLU A 96 3.45 19.00 0.31
CA GLU A 96 2.74 20.13 -0.27
C GLU A 96 1.37 20.14 0.40
N PRO A 97 1.06 21.15 1.23
CA PRO A 97 -0.27 21.29 1.77
C PRO A 97 -1.20 21.54 0.58
N HIS A 98 -1.92 20.52 0.14
CA HIS A 98 -3.00 20.70 -0.81
C HIS A 98 -4.10 21.50 -0.08
N PRO A 99 -4.41 22.74 -0.51
CA PRO A 99 -5.38 23.57 0.17
C PRO A 99 -6.78 23.07 -0.15
N LEU A 100 -7.25 22.07 0.59
CA LEU A 100 -8.67 21.75 0.60
C LEU A 100 -9.36 22.72 1.56
N LEU A 101 -10.24 23.52 0.96
CA LEU A 101 -11.17 24.49 1.54
C LEU A 101 -10.61 25.92 1.69
N VAL A 102 -10.56 26.64 0.57
CA VAL A 102 -10.72 28.10 0.58
C VAL A 102 -12.08 28.41 1.21
N ARG A 103 -12.06 28.87 2.47
CA ARG A 103 -13.20 29.56 3.07
C ARG A 103 -13.20 30.98 2.48
N PRO A 104 -14.31 31.50 1.94
CA PRO A 104 -14.30 32.86 1.40
C PRO A 104 -14.05 33.83 2.56
N GLU A 105 -12.96 34.61 2.48
CA GLU A 105 -12.74 35.74 3.37
C GLU A 105 -13.82 36.78 3.13
N VAL A 106 -14.49 37.18 4.21
CA VAL A 106 -15.43 38.29 4.26
C VAL A 106 -14.64 39.58 4.00
N LYS A 107 -15.02 40.34 2.99
CA LYS A 107 -14.48 41.68 2.75
C LYS A 107 -14.96 42.64 3.84
N GLU A 108 -14.10 42.98 4.80
CA GLU A 108 -14.25 44.22 5.56
C GLU A 108 -13.65 45.37 4.75
N GLN A 109 -14.54 46.20 4.21
CA GLN A 109 -14.22 47.52 3.69
C GLN A 109 -14.04 48.46 4.88
N SER A 110 -12.87 49.10 5.01
CA SER A 110 -12.76 50.32 5.82
C SER A 110 -12.34 51.47 4.93
N SER A 111 -13.17 52.51 5.02
CA SER A 111 -13.00 53.88 4.57
C SER A 111 -11.77 54.57 5.16
#